data_AF-A0A914G1Q3-F1
#
_entry.id   AF-A0A914G1Q3-F1
#
_cell.length_a   1.000
_cell.length_b   1.000
_cell.length_c   1.000
_cell.angle_alpha   90.00
_cell.angle_beta   90.00
_cell.angle_gamma   90.00
#
_symmetry.space_group_name_H-M   'P 1'
#
loop_
_entity.id
_entity.type
_entity.pdbx_description
1 polymer ?
#
loop_
_entity_poly.entity_id
_entity_poly.type
_entity_poly.pdbx_seq_one_letter_code
_entity_poly.pdbx_strand_id
1 'polypeptide(L)'
;MEDLTNCGKSLLYFDCINLTQIKSFVRHLARMHKNILSVDPKLWKGKHLKGSECFANALSVLESTYEPFLKKCKREEVFRPLIEKYKKISMSTDYYFYAIQQSFIDLGMPSVLVHGDPHSGNILWSINSDGDIENEISAIIDWQTMHEGSPMEDLARFLTHCTNGVVRRQAEAMIFDFYLK
;
A
#
# COMPACT_ATOMS: atom_id res chain seq x y z
N MET A 1 3.36 -23.74 -0.43
CA MET A 1 2.46 -22.59 -0.56
C MET A 1 1.09 -23.08 -0.14
N GLU A 2 0.46 -22.41 0.82
CA GLU A 2 -0.88 -22.77 1.30
C GLU A 2 -1.91 -22.49 0.19
N ASP A 3 -2.89 -23.37 0.00
CA ASP A 3 -3.97 -23.16 -0.96
C ASP A 3 -5.02 -22.23 -0.36
N LEU A 4 -5.10 -21.01 -0.88
CA LEU A 4 -6.02 -19.98 -0.42
C LEU A 4 -7.29 -19.86 -1.28
N THR A 5 -7.51 -20.75 -2.24
CA THR A 5 -8.59 -20.64 -3.25
C THR A 5 -9.98 -20.53 -2.63
N ASN A 6 -10.20 -21.16 -1.48
CA ASN A 6 -11.47 -21.14 -0.76
C ASN A 6 -11.43 -20.32 0.54
N CYS A 7 -10.34 -19.59 0.79
CA CYS A 7 -10.12 -18.89 2.05
C CYS A 7 -10.52 -17.42 1.99
N GLY A 8 -10.56 -16.81 0.81
CA GLY A 8 -11.00 -15.43 0.65
C GLY A 8 -10.99 -14.93 -0.80
N LYS A 9 -11.54 -13.73 -1.01
CA LYS A 9 -11.57 -13.06 -2.32
C LYS A 9 -10.98 -11.66 -2.22
N SER A 10 -10.22 -11.28 -3.24
CA SER A 10 -9.78 -9.89 -3.42
C SER A 10 -10.88 -9.05 -4.08
N LEU A 11 -10.91 -7.76 -3.76
CA LEU A 11 -11.70 -6.80 -4.51
C LEU A 11 -10.94 -6.38 -5.78
N LEU A 12 -11.65 -5.85 -6.78
CA LEU A 12 -10.97 -5.29 -7.94
C LEU A 12 -10.19 -4.04 -7.53
N TYR A 13 -9.16 -3.71 -8.32
CA TYR A 13 -8.28 -2.58 -8.02
C TYR A 13 -9.01 -1.24 -7.91
N PHE A 14 -10.13 -1.09 -8.63
CA PHE A 14 -10.92 0.14 -8.67
C PHE A 14 -12.16 0.12 -7.78
N ASP A 15 -12.40 -0.99 -7.06
CA ASP A 15 -13.52 -1.08 -6.13
C ASP A 15 -13.21 -0.30 -4.86
N CYS A 16 -14.23 0.41 -4.37
CA CYS A 16 -14.12 1.17 -3.12
C CYS A 16 -14.42 0.27 -1.92
N ILE A 17 -13.50 0.18 -0.97
CA ILE A 17 -13.75 -0.47 0.32
C ILE A 17 -14.61 0.42 1.23
N ASN A 18 -15.28 -0.20 2.20
CA ASN A 18 -16.08 0.49 3.20
C ASN A 18 -15.31 0.77 4.52
N LEU A 19 -15.89 1.56 5.42
CA LEU A 19 -15.26 1.92 6.71
C LEU A 19 -14.99 0.71 7.63
N THR A 20 -15.81 -0.35 7.56
CA THR A 20 -15.61 -1.57 8.36
C THR A 20 -14.41 -2.36 7.84
N GLN A 21 -14.29 -2.50 6.52
CA GLN A 21 -13.12 -3.09 5.86
C GLN A 21 -11.83 -2.32 6.19
N ILE A 22 -11.88 -0.98 6.15
CA ILE A 22 -10.76 -0.12 6.57
C ILE A 22 -10.36 -0.41 8.01
N LYS A 23 -11.32 -0.48 8.93
CA LYS A 23 -11.05 -0.83 10.34
C LYS A 23 -10.43 -2.22 10.48
N SER A 24 -10.90 -3.22 9.73
CA SER A 24 -10.31 -4.56 9.80
C SER A 24 -8.85 -4.54 9.33
N PHE A 25 -8.55 -3.84 8.23
CA PHE A 25 -7.17 -3.65 7.76
C PHE A 25 -6.29 -2.95 8.80
N VAL A 26 -6.76 -1.84 9.36
CA VAL A 26 -5.96 -1.08 10.35
C VAL A 26 -5.75 -1.86 11.64
N ARG A 27 -6.70 -2.71 12.04
CA ARG A 27 -6.52 -3.64 13.17
C ARG A 27 -5.39 -4.62 12.90
N HIS A 28 -5.29 -5.16 11.68
CA HIS A 28 -4.21 -6.07 11.29
C HIS A 28 -2.86 -5.35 11.26
N LEU A 29 -2.79 -4.14 10.69
CA LEU A 29 -1.59 -3.31 10.71
C LEU A 29 -1.14 -2.98 12.14
N ALA A 30 -2.04 -2.52 13.00
CA ALA A 30 -1.71 -2.19 14.39
C ALA A 30 -1.15 -3.42 15.14
N ARG A 31 -1.75 -4.60 14.94
CA ARG A 31 -1.25 -5.86 15.51
C ARG A 31 0.13 -6.23 14.96
N MET A 32 0.33 -6.13 13.65
CA MET A 32 1.63 -6.41 13.02
C MET A 32 2.71 -5.48 13.56
N HIS A 33 2.44 -4.17 13.56
CA HIS A 33 3.36 -3.16 14.08
C HIS A 33 3.68 -3.36 15.56
N LYS A 34 2.67 -3.67 16.39
CA LYS A 34 2.89 -4.00 17.81
C LYS A 34 3.78 -5.23 17.99
N ASN A 35 3.54 -6.27 17.19
CA ASN A 35 4.33 -7.50 17.26
C ASN A 35 5.78 -7.27 16.81
N ILE A 36 6.01 -6.58 15.70
CA ILE A 36 7.38 -6.34 15.21
C ILE A 36 8.19 -5.44 16.14
N LEU A 37 7.54 -4.45 16.78
CA LEU A 37 8.17 -3.61 17.80
C LEU A 37 8.55 -4.39 19.06
N SER A 38 7.96 -5.58 19.27
CA SER A 38 8.31 -6.49 20.38
C SER A 38 9.44 -7.46 20.01
N VAL A 39 9.86 -7.51 18.74
CA VAL A 39 10.97 -8.33 18.24
C VAL A 39 12.28 -7.56 18.36
N ASP A 40 13.40 -8.24 18.65
CA ASP A 40 14.73 -7.62 18.69
C ASP A 40 14.99 -6.82 17.38
N PRO A 41 15.21 -5.49 17.47
CA PRO A 41 15.45 -4.65 16.31
C PRO A 41 16.56 -5.15 15.40
N LYS A 42 17.58 -5.84 15.94
CA LYS A 42 18.68 -6.41 15.13
C LYS A 42 18.20 -7.45 14.11
N LEU A 43 17.00 -8.01 14.29
CA LEU A 43 16.44 -9.01 13.39
C LEU A 43 15.83 -8.39 12.13
N TRP A 44 15.42 -7.12 12.14
CA TRP A 44 14.69 -6.50 11.04
C TRP A 44 15.17 -5.10 10.65
N LYS A 45 15.63 -4.29 11.61
CA LYS A 45 16.05 -2.91 11.39
C LYS A 45 17.33 -2.84 10.54
N GLY A 46 17.35 -1.95 9.56
CA GLY A 46 18.46 -1.79 8.61
C GLY A 46 18.67 -2.98 7.68
N LYS A 47 17.80 -3.99 7.72
CA LYS A 47 17.86 -5.10 6.78
C LYS A 47 17.14 -4.69 5.51
N HIS A 48 17.91 -4.61 4.42
CA HIS A 48 17.37 -4.41 3.07
C HIS A 48 16.55 -5.64 2.65
N LEU A 49 15.30 -5.70 3.09
CA LEU A 49 14.32 -6.68 2.63
C LEU A 49 13.93 -6.31 1.20
N LYS A 50 14.78 -6.61 0.21
CA LYS A 50 14.52 -6.56 -1.26
C LYS A 50 13.89 -5.29 -1.88
N GLY A 51 13.54 -4.26 -1.12
CA GLY A 51 12.82 -3.08 -1.61
C GLY A 51 13.55 -2.38 -2.76
N SER A 52 14.89 -2.38 -2.74
CA SER A 52 15.74 -1.82 -3.80
C SER A 52 15.54 -2.46 -5.18
N GLU A 53 15.31 -3.77 -5.26
CA GLU A 53 15.06 -4.46 -6.53
C GLU A 53 13.63 -4.19 -7.03
N CYS A 54 12.65 -4.13 -6.11
CA CYS A 54 11.30 -3.67 -6.43
C CYS A 54 11.28 -2.23 -6.95
N PHE A 55 12.18 -1.35 -6.48
CA PHE A 55 12.26 0.04 -6.97
C PHE A 55 12.73 0.14 -8.42
N ALA A 56 13.75 -0.63 -8.82
CA ALA A 56 14.18 -0.67 -10.22
C ALA A 56 13.07 -1.19 -11.14
N ASN A 57 12.31 -2.18 -10.67
CA ASN A 57 11.14 -2.68 -11.39
C ASN A 57 10.01 -1.66 -11.46
N ALA A 58 9.74 -0.89 -10.39
CA ALA A 58 8.70 0.13 -10.39
C ALA A 58 8.98 1.24 -11.42
N LEU A 59 10.23 1.69 -11.54
CA LEU A 59 10.62 2.71 -12.52
C LEU A 59 10.46 2.21 -13.97
N SER A 60 10.88 0.97 -14.24
CA SER A 60 10.72 0.38 -15.58
C SER A 60 9.25 0.11 -15.93
N VAL A 61 8.41 -0.25 -14.95
CA VAL A 61 6.95 -0.35 -15.12
C VAL A 61 6.34 1.02 -15.44
N LEU A 62 6.72 2.08 -14.70
CA LEU A 62 6.21 3.43 -14.99
C LEU A 62 6.58 3.89 -16.40
N GLU A 63 7.85 3.72 -16.77
CA GLU A 63 8.35 4.07 -18.10
C GLU A 63 7.61 3.32 -19.22
N SER A 64 7.39 2.01 -19.04
CA SER A 64 6.65 1.19 -20.00
C SER A 64 5.14 1.43 -20.02
N THR A 65 4.58 2.12 -19.01
CA THR A 65 3.13 2.37 -18.90
C THR A 65 2.70 3.70 -19.51
N TYR A 66 3.53 4.75 -19.45
CA TYR A 66 3.10 6.10 -19.83
C TYR A 66 2.65 6.22 -21.29
N GLU A 67 3.45 5.73 -22.24
CA GLU A 67 3.10 5.85 -23.66
C GLU A 67 1.91 4.98 -24.07
N PRO A 68 1.80 3.71 -23.63
CA PRO A 68 0.58 2.92 -23.85
C PRO A 68 -0.67 3.56 -23.25
N PHE A 69 -0.56 4.18 -22.07
CA PHE A 69 -1.67 4.92 -21.47
C PHE A 69 -2.07 6.12 -22.34
N LEU A 70 -1.11 6.97 -22.72
CA LEU A 70 -1.38 8.17 -23.53
C LEU A 70 -2.04 7.82 -24.86
N LYS A 71 -1.54 6.80 -25.57
CA LYS A 71 -2.12 6.32 -26.84
C LYS A 71 -3.57 5.84 -26.74
N LYS A 72 -3.96 5.30 -25.57
CA LYS A 72 -5.33 4.82 -25.31
C LYS A 72 -6.22 5.90 -24.70
N CYS A 73 -5.64 7.01 -24.25
CA CYS A 73 -6.34 8.05 -23.53
C CYS A 73 -7.03 9.01 -24.51
N LYS A 74 -8.36 9.18 -24.38
CA LYS A 74 -9.14 10.14 -25.17
C LYS A 74 -8.82 11.62 -24.88
N ARG A 75 -8.00 11.88 -23.86
CA ARG A 75 -7.62 13.21 -23.37
C ARG A 75 -6.11 13.36 -23.28
N GLU A 76 -5.40 12.82 -24.26
CA GLU A 76 -3.94 12.85 -24.34
C GLU A 76 -3.39 14.27 -24.17
N GLU A 77 -4.04 15.26 -24.79
CA GLU A 77 -3.67 16.68 -24.74
C GLU A 77 -3.66 17.26 -23.32
N VAL A 78 -4.46 16.69 -22.42
CA VAL A 78 -4.51 17.08 -21.00
C VAL A 78 -3.45 16.33 -20.21
N PHE A 79 -3.32 15.01 -20.43
CA PHE A 79 -2.45 14.18 -19.59
C PHE A 79 -0.98 14.23 -19.99
N ARG A 80 -0.66 14.39 -21.27
CA ARG A 80 0.73 14.47 -21.75
C ARG A 80 1.55 15.55 -21.05
N PRO A 81 1.12 16.84 -20.98
CA PRO A 81 1.91 17.86 -20.29
C PRO A 81 2.05 17.58 -18.79
N LEU A 82 1.06 16.93 -18.16
CA LEU A 82 1.17 16.52 -16.75
C LEU A 82 2.19 15.39 -16.58
N ILE A 83 2.11 14.35 -17.40
CA ILE A 83 3.05 13.23 -17.36
C ILE A 83 4.46 13.72 -17.59
N GLU A 84 4.72 14.54 -18.62
CA GLU A 84 6.07 15.07 -18.89
C GLU A 84 6.59 15.94 -17.74
N LYS A 85 5.72 16.69 -17.06
CA LYS A 85 6.08 17.44 -15.86
C LYS A 85 6.50 16.51 -14.71
N TYR A 86 5.72 15.46 -14.45
CA TYR A 86 5.96 14.56 -13.31
C TYR A 86 7.02 13.50 -13.60
N LYS A 87 7.27 13.16 -14.87
CA LYS A 87 8.19 12.10 -15.31
C LYS A 87 9.59 12.27 -14.73
N LYS A 88 10.10 13.50 -14.64
CA LYS A 88 11.42 13.78 -14.06
C LYS A 88 11.51 13.40 -12.58
N ILE A 89 10.41 13.57 -11.84
CA ILE A 89 10.32 13.24 -10.42
C ILE A 89 10.03 11.75 -10.26
N SER A 90 9.08 11.21 -11.04
CA SER A 90 8.68 9.82 -10.96
C SER A 90 9.72 8.84 -11.52
N MET A 91 10.70 9.32 -12.28
CA MET A 91 11.83 8.51 -12.73
C MET A 91 13.10 8.70 -11.88
N SER A 92 13.05 9.55 -10.86
CA SER A 92 14.20 9.76 -9.98
C SER A 92 14.26 8.67 -8.91
N THR A 93 15.25 7.79 -9.01
CA THR A 93 15.54 6.77 -7.99
C THR A 93 15.81 7.40 -6.64
N ASP A 94 16.57 8.50 -6.59
CA ASP A 94 16.90 9.21 -5.36
C ASP A 94 15.64 9.76 -4.68
N TYR A 95 14.74 10.36 -5.46
CA TYR A 95 13.48 10.87 -4.92
C TYR A 95 12.61 9.73 -4.39
N TYR A 96 12.49 8.63 -5.15
CA TYR A 96 11.70 7.47 -4.73
C TYR A 96 12.26 6.83 -3.45
N PHE A 97 13.58 6.61 -3.41
CA PHE A 97 14.25 6.06 -2.24
C PHE A 97 14.07 6.98 -1.02
N TYR A 98 14.24 8.28 -1.22
CA TYR A 98 14.00 9.25 -0.17
C TYR A 98 12.55 9.21 0.33
N ALA A 99 11.58 9.31 -0.59
CA ALA A 99 10.17 9.40 -0.24
C ALA A 99 9.68 8.17 0.54
N ILE A 100 10.10 6.97 0.11
CA ILE A 100 9.64 5.70 0.68
C ILE A 100 10.47 5.30 1.91
N GLN A 101 11.80 5.34 1.84
CA GLN A 101 12.67 4.72 2.85
C GLN A 101 13.40 5.69 3.79
N GLN A 102 13.47 6.99 3.47
CA GLN A 102 14.28 7.94 4.27
C GLN A 102 13.44 9.07 4.90
N SER A 103 12.38 9.51 4.25
CA SER A 103 11.61 10.70 4.64
C SER A 103 11.10 10.63 6.08
N PHE A 104 10.72 9.43 6.54
CA PHE A 104 10.23 9.22 7.89
C PHE A 104 11.33 9.42 8.97
N ILE A 105 12.59 9.14 8.63
CA ILE A 105 13.74 9.34 9.52
C ILE A 105 13.94 10.83 9.77
N ASP A 106 13.92 11.63 8.70
CA ASP A 106 14.11 13.08 8.77
C ASP A 106 12.94 13.77 9.48
N LEU A 107 11.75 13.17 9.43
CA LEU A 107 10.56 13.59 10.18
C LEU A 107 10.56 13.11 11.65
N GLY A 108 11.55 12.34 12.09
CA GLY A 108 11.63 11.82 13.45
C GLY A 108 10.57 10.76 13.78
N MET A 109 9.99 10.13 12.77
CA MET A 109 8.98 9.07 12.95
C MET A 109 9.65 7.76 13.36
N PRO A 110 9.03 6.96 14.24
CA PRO A 110 9.53 5.62 14.55
C PRO A 110 9.46 4.74 13.30
N SER A 111 10.42 3.83 13.13
CA SER A 111 10.36 2.82 12.07
C SER A 111 9.61 1.55 12.53
N VAL A 112 8.98 0.90 11.57
CA VAL A 112 8.39 -0.45 11.68
C VAL A 112 8.66 -1.23 10.38
N LEU A 113 8.34 -2.52 10.36
CA LEU A 113 8.18 -3.22 9.08
C LEU A 113 6.81 -2.87 8.49
N VAL A 114 6.82 -2.45 7.23
CA VAL A 114 5.62 -2.16 6.44
C VAL A 114 5.46 -3.21 5.35
N HIS A 115 4.22 -3.43 4.91
CA HIS A 115 3.93 -4.24 3.73
C HIS A 115 4.50 -3.60 2.46
N GLY A 116 4.38 -2.27 2.32
CA GLY A 116 4.99 -1.48 1.24
C GLY A 116 4.13 -1.39 -0.04
N ASP A 117 3.27 -2.38 -0.29
CA ASP A 117 2.26 -2.29 -1.37
C ASP A 117 0.83 -2.79 -1.04
N PRO A 118 0.22 -2.36 0.08
CA PRO A 118 -1.17 -2.72 0.36
C PRO A 118 -2.15 -2.00 -0.59
N HIS A 119 -2.90 -2.80 -1.35
CA HIS A 119 -4.08 -2.38 -2.10
C HIS A 119 -5.11 -3.52 -2.15
N SER A 120 -6.31 -3.26 -2.67
CA SER A 120 -7.47 -4.17 -2.62
C SER A 120 -7.24 -5.54 -3.26
N GLY A 121 -6.27 -5.64 -4.18
CA GLY A 121 -5.86 -6.89 -4.82
C GLY A 121 -4.97 -7.77 -3.94
N ASN A 122 -4.24 -7.16 -2.99
CA ASN A 122 -3.33 -7.85 -2.07
C ASN A 122 -3.98 -8.18 -0.72
N ILE A 123 -5.28 -7.89 -0.58
CA ILE A 123 -6.09 -8.25 0.59
C ILE A 123 -7.11 -9.30 0.18
N LEU A 124 -7.07 -10.46 0.83
CA LEU A 124 -8.10 -11.49 0.71
C LEU A 124 -9.10 -11.32 1.85
N TRP A 125 -10.32 -10.95 1.51
CA TRP A 125 -11.43 -10.81 2.44
C TRP A 125 -12.11 -12.16 2.67
N SER A 126 -12.63 -12.40 3.87
CA SER A 126 -13.45 -13.56 4.16
C SER A 126 -14.69 -13.56 3.28
N ILE A 127 -15.20 -14.77 3.01
CA ILE A 127 -16.41 -14.97 2.23
C ILE A 127 -17.43 -15.76 3.05
N ASN A 128 -18.70 -15.40 2.89
CA ASN A 128 -19.80 -16.14 3.52
C ASN A 128 -20.11 -17.44 2.75
N SER A 129 -21.11 -18.20 3.20
CA SER A 129 -21.56 -19.44 2.55
C SER A 129 -22.04 -19.27 1.10
N ASP A 130 -22.51 -18.07 0.76
CA ASP A 130 -22.99 -17.72 -0.58
C ASP A 130 -21.84 -17.24 -1.49
N GLY A 131 -20.63 -17.11 -0.92
CA GLY A 131 -19.42 -16.68 -1.61
C GLY A 131 -19.27 -15.16 -1.72
N ASP A 132 -20.07 -14.38 -1.00
CA ASP A 132 -19.97 -12.91 -0.99
C ASP A 132 -18.89 -12.43 -0.02
N ILE A 133 -18.24 -11.32 -0.38
CA ILE A 133 -17.18 -10.68 0.42
C ILE A 133 -17.75 -10.09 1.70
N GLU A 134 -17.11 -10.41 2.82
CA GLU A 134 -17.40 -9.84 4.13
C GLU A 134 -16.38 -8.75 4.50
N ASN A 135 -16.39 -8.32 5.77
CA ASN A 135 -15.57 -7.21 6.25
C ASN A 135 -14.29 -7.65 6.98
N GLU A 136 -14.08 -8.94 7.19
CA GLU A 136 -12.88 -9.45 7.86
C GLU A 136 -11.84 -9.92 6.85
N ILE A 137 -10.57 -9.79 7.22
CA ILE A 137 -9.45 -10.18 6.37
C ILE A 137 -9.08 -11.63 6.68
N SER A 138 -9.05 -12.46 5.65
CA SER A 138 -8.51 -13.82 5.73
C SER A 138 -6.99 -13.83 5.60
N ALA A 139 -6.46 -13.05 4.66
CA ALA A 139 -5.01 -12.95 4.44
C ALA A 139 -4.60 -11.62 3.80
N ILE A 140 -3.36 -11.22 4.08
CA ILE A 140 -2.64 -10.16 3.37
C ILE A 140 -1.48 -10.87 2.65
N ILE A 141 -1.38 -10.69 1.34
CA ILE A 141 -0.43 -11.39 0.48
C ILE A 141 0.47 -10.39 -0.23
N ASP A 142 1.48 -10.90 -0.95
CA ASP A 142 2.34 -10.10 -1.82
C ASP A 142 3.37 -9.20 -1.10
N TRP A 143 4.01 -9.78 -0.09
CA TRP A 143 5.01 -9.13 0.80
C TRP A 143 6.38 -8.82 0.16
N GLN A 144 6.51 -8.88 -1.17
CA GLN A 144 7.80 -8.68 -1.85
C GLN A 144 8.37 -7.26 -1.73
N THR A 145 7.49 -6.28 -1.46
CA THR A 145 7.86 -4.88 -1.22
C THR A 145 8.03 -4.56 0.26
N MET A 146 7.98 -5.55 1.16
CA MET A 146 8.13 -5.35 2.59
C MET A 146 9.48 -4.73 2.93
N HIS A 147 9.50 -3.68 3.74
CA HIS A 147 10.73 -2.99 4.13
C HIS A 147 10.58 -2.25 5.46
N GLU A 148 11.69 -1.66 5.94
CA GLU A 148 11.65 -0.71 7.06
C GLU A 148 11.08 0.62 6.58
N GLY A 149 9.96 1.03 7.16
CA GLY A 149 9.24 2.24 6.74
C GLY A 149 8.48 2.91 7.88
N SER A 150 7.67 3.90 7.50
CA SER A 150 6.80 4.62 8.43
C SER A 150 5.57 3.79 8.76
N PRO A 151 5.09 3.75 10.02
CA PRO A 151 3.85 3.08 10.38
C PRO A 151 2.63 3.59 9.61
N MET A 152 2.71 4.82 9.08
CA MET A 152 1.65 5.47 8.32
C MET A 152 1.71 5.19 6.81
N GLU A 153 2.78 4.58 6.31
CA GLU A 153 2.96 4.33 4.88
C GLU A 153 1.87 3.44 4.31
N ASP A 154 1.69 2.25 4.90
CA ASP A 154 0.67 1.29 4.49
C ASP A 154 -0.74 1.87 4.61
N LEU A 155 -0.99 2.66 5.66
CA LEU A 155 -2.28 3.31 5.88
C LEU A 155 -2.57 4.35 4.80
N ALA A 156 -1.61 5.24 4.52
CA ALA A 156 -1.74 6.28 3.51
C ALA A 156 -1.91 5.67 2.12
N ARG A 157 -1.14 4.63 1.79
CA ARG A 157 -1.25 3.91 0.52
C ARG A 157 -2.60 3.24 0.38
N PHE A 158 -3.04 2.49 1.38
CA PHE A 158 -4.31 1.76 1.33
C PHE A 158 -5.51 2.70 1.21
N LEU A 159 -5.54 3.79 1.98
CA LEU A 159 -6.59 4.81 1.85
C LEU A 159 -6.57 5.48 0.47
N THR A 160 -5.40 5.75 -0.09
CA THR A 160 -5.28 6.41 -1.40
C THR A 160 -5.78 5.51 -2.54
N HIS A 161 -5.45 4.21 -2.51
CA HIS A 161 -5.75 3.29 -3.61
C HIS A 161 -7.13 2.64 -3.49
N CYS A 162 -7.62 2.39 -2.28
CA CYS A 162 -8.81 1.56 -2.06
C CYS A 162 -10.08 2.36 -1.77
N THR A 163 -9.99 3.68 -1.63
CA THR A 163 -11.15 4.50 -1.23
C THR A 163 -11.43 5.63 -2.22
N ASN A 164 -12.72 5.95 -2.38
CA ASN A 164 -13.12 7.20 -3.01
C ASN A 164 -12.96 8.39 -2.04
N GLY A 165 -13.05 9.61 -2.57
CA GLY A 165 -12.82 10.82 -1.78
C GLY A 165 -13.78 11.01 -0.59
N VAL A 166 -15.00 10.45 -0.62
CA VAL A 166 -15.96 10.54 0.49
C VAL A 166 -15.54 9.61 1.62
N VAL A 167 -15.31 8.33 1.31
CA VAL A 167 -14.88 7.32 2.30
C VAL A 167 -13.53 7.70 2.88
N ARG A 168 -12.59 8.20 2.06
CA ARG A 168 -11.27 8.62 2.53
C ARG A 168 -11.34 9.67 3.63
N ARG A 169 -12.11 10.74 3.43
CA ARG A 169 -12.27 11.81 4.42
C ARG A 169 -12.89 11.31 5.72
N GLN A 170 -13.86 10.41 5.62
CA GLN A 170 -14.47 9.79 6.81
C GLN A 170 -13.46 8.92 7.56
N ALA A 171 -12.64 8.15 6.84
CA ALA A 171 -11.61 7.31 7.43
C ALA A 171 -10.51 8.16 8.10
N GLU A 172 -9.95 9.15 7.40
CA GLU A 172 -8.90 10.04 7.91
C GLU A 172 -9.29 10.72 9.24
N ALA A 173 -10.58 11.06 9.41
CA ALA A 173 -11.09 11.68 10.62
C ALA A 173 -11.09 10.78 11.87
N MET A 174 -10.97 9.45 11.71
CA MET A 174 -11.14 8.50 12.82
C MET A 174 -10.03 7.44 12.92
N ILE A 175 -9.26 7.25 11.87
CA ILE A 175 -8.43 6.04 11.73
C ILE A 175 -7.17 6.08 12.59
N PHE A 176 -6.62 7.27 12.86
CA PHE A 176 -5.46 7.43 13.73
C PHE A 176 -5.79 7.03 15.17
N ASP A 177 -6.93 7.48 15.70
CA ASP A 177 -7.41 7.10 17.03
C ASP A 177 -7.70 5.60 17.12
N PHE A 178 -8.08 4.97 16.00
CA PHE A 178 -8.31 3.53 15.95
C PHE A 178 -7.00 2.75 15.90
N TYR A 179 -5.98 3.25 15.19
CA TYR A 179 -4.65 2.63 15.10
C TYR A 179 -3.90 2.63 16.44
N LEU A 180 -4.05 3.70 17.22
CA LEU A 180 -3.33 3.90 18.49
C LEU A 180 -3.96 3.17 19.69
N LYS A 181 -5.16 2.62 19.55
CA LYS A 181 -5.88 1.86 20.61
C LYS A 181 -5.46 0.40 20.65
#